data_AF-A0A2K4MPN5-F1
#
_entry.id   AF-A0A2K4MPN5-F1
#
_cell.length_a   1.000
_cell.length_b   1.000
_cell.length_c   1.000
_cell.angle_alpha   90.00
_cell.angle_beta   90.00
_cell.angle_gamma   90.00
#
_symmetry.space_group_name_H-M   'P 1'
#
loop_
_entity.id
_entity.type
_entity.pdbx_description
1 polymer ?
#
loop_
_entity_poly.entity_id
_entity_poly.type
_entity_poly.pdbx_seq_one_letter_code
_entity_poly.pdbx_strand_id
1 'polypeptide(L)'
;MKESSKGNNKMDKRLPIVAAALLFASSAFAADLQVSLGQPSVSAEQDVDVTVNYRNTGKQPLHLYRWYLPGKEVQERFLAVSVDGKPAEYLGPQYKRVVPSLRDTVTLAPGATLSAKVRVSDYYDLSKGGQLSVRFESSGNRVLNRGLPAGIRAKQAAPQQDEAIVSNVVGAASTGKISPLLLRSRSAKQAWQVQSRSAVSGISYAGNCSVSQQSQSKDGVVAAGAMADETAAYLSGAQSASPRYVTWFGKYSQANWNTAKSHYVKIKDALDTKPIKLDCSCTDSDTFAYVYPSQPYTIYLCGAFWRAPTKGTDSKGGTLVHELSHFTVIAGTQDNVYGQSGAQDLAKSSPAKALNNADNHEYFAENTPFQP
;
A
#
# COMPACT_ATOMS: atom_id res chain seq x y z
N MET A 1 -74.37 -58.80 -3.40
CA MET A 1 -74.87 -57.97 -2.27
C MET A 1 -74.10 -56.67 -2.27
N LYS A 2 -74.83 -55.57 -2.00
CA LYS A 2 -74.41 -54.16 -1.81
C LYS A 2 -73.08 -54.02 -1.02
N GLU A 3 -72.27 -52.97 -1.09
CA GLU A 3 -72.62 -51.54 -1.12
C GLU A 3 -71.40 -50.63 -1.44
N SER A 4 -71.72 -49.49 -2.04
CA SER A 4 -71.00 -48.22 -2.30
C SER A 4 -70.01 -47.68 -1.25
N SER A 5 -68.93 -47.01 -1.68
CA SER A 5 -68.53 -45.69 -1.13
C SER A 5 -67.57 -44.90 -2.05
N LYS A 6 -67.71 -43.57 -2.00
CA LYS A 6 -67.21 -42.51 -2.89
C LYS A 6 -65.82 -41.95 -2.50
N GLY A 7 -65.18 -41.31 -3.47
CA GLY A 7 -64.28 -40.14 -3.31
C GLY A 7 -62.79 -40.50 -3.21
N ASN A 8 -61.83 -39.77 -3.77
CA ASN A 8 -61.78 -38.34 -4.04
C ASN A 8 -60.64 -38.06 -5.05
N ASN A 9 -60.84 -37.07 -5.91
CA ASN A 9 -59.95 -36.64 -6.97
C ASN A 9 -58.82 -35.75 -6.37
N LYS A 10 -57.55 -35.98 -6.71
CA LYS A 10 -56.49 -34.98 -6.50
C LYS A 10 -55.48 -35.00 -7.65
N MET A 11 -55.57 -33.98 -8.49
CA MET A 11 -54.58 -33.61 -9.52
C MET A 11 -53.25 -33.23 -8.84
N ASP A 12 -52.18 -33.94 -9.20
CA ASP A 12 -50.81 -33.55 -8.91
C ASP A 12 -50.39 -32.38 -9.82
N LYS A 13 -50.45 -31.16 -9.27
CA LYS A 13 -49.76 -29.99 -9.85
C LYS A 13 -48.31 -29.99 -9.36
N ARG A 14 -47.38 -30.47 -10.19
CA ARG A 14 -45.95 -30.24 -9.99
C ARG A 14 -45.62 -28.78 -10.33
N LEU A 15 -45.30 -27.98 -9.32
CA LEU A 15 -44.70 -26.64 -9.47
C LEU A 15 -43.20 -26.78 -9.81
N PRO A 16 -42.64 -25.96 -10.71
CA PRO A 16 -41.19 -25.91 -10.91
C PRO A 16 -40.55 -25.16 -9.73
N ILE A 17 -39.56 -25.78 -9.10
CA ILE A 17 -38.69 -25.14 -8.10
C ILE A 17 -37.77 -24.19 -8.87
N VAL A 18 -38.08 -22.90 -8.83
CA VAL A 18 -37.15 -21.84 -9.21
C VAL A 18 -36.14 -21.73 -8.08
N ALA A 19 -34.92 -22.21 -8.31
CA ALA A 19 -33.79 -21.99 -7.42
C ALA A 19 -33.39 -20.51 -7.49
N ALA A 20 -33.90 -19.70 -6.56
CA ALA A 20 -33.42 -18.34 -6.35
C ALA A 20 -32.00 -18.41 -5.77
N ALA A 21 -31.01 -18.11 -6.60
CA ALA A 21 -29.64 -17.88 -6.14
C ALA A 21 -29.62 -16.61 -5.29
N LEU A 22 -29.64 -16.79 -3.96
CA LEU A 22 -29.37 -15.73 -2.99
C LEU A 22 -27.89 -15.32 -3.12
N LEU A 23 -27.62 -14.30 -3.94
CA LEU A 23 -26.37 -13.55 -3.90
C LEU A 23 -26.31 -12.79 -2.56
N PHE A 24 -25.75 -13.43 -1.54
CA PHE A 24 -25.35 -12.72 -0.33
C PHE A 24 -24.20 -11.78 -0.70
N ALA A 25 -24.50 -10.50 -0.91
CA ALA A 25 -23.50 -9.45 -0.85
C ALA A 25 -23.02 -9.33 0.60
N SER A 26 -22.06 -10.18 0.99
CA SER A 26 -21.39 -10.11 2.27
C SER A 26 -20.70 -8.75 2.38
N SER A 27 -21.29 -7.89 3.17
CA SER A 27 -20.79 -6.55 3.47
C SER A 27 -19.87 -6.67 4.67
N ALA A 28 -18.60 -6.26 4.57
CA ALA A 28 -17.80 -6.17 5.80
C ALA A 28 -18.18 -4.91 6.56
N PHE A 29 -18.17 -5.04 7.90
CA PHE A 29 -18.31 -3.94 8.83
C PHE A 29 -16.95 -3.73 9.48
N ALA A 30 -16.26 -2.66 9.10
CA ALA A 30 -15.21 -2.09 9.90
C ALA A 30 -15.64 -0.65 10.15
N ALA A 31 -16.20 -0.39 11.32
CA ALA A 31 -16.86 0.88 11.63
C ALA A 31 -17.97 1.26 10.62
N ASP A 32 -18.49 2.47 10.74
CA ASP A 32 -19.61 3.02 9.95
C ASP A 32 -19.40 3.00 8.41
N LEU A 33 -18.22 2.62 7.89
CA LEU A 33 -17.92 2.51 6.46
C LEU A 33 -18.12 1.08 5.95
N GLN A 34 -19.05 0.92 5.00
CA GLN A 34 -19.26 -0.30 4.24
C GLN A 34 -18.62 -0.17 2.85
N VAL A 35 -17.80 -1.14 2.44
CA VAL A 35 -17.22 -1.20 1.09
C VAL A 35 -17.72 -2.43 0.33
N SER A 36 -18.16 -2.23 -0.91
CA SER A 36 -18.58 -3.30 -1.80
C SER A 36 -18.04 -3.13 -3.22
N LEU A 37 -17.81 -4.24 -3.91
CA LEU A 37 -17.40 -4.27 -5.31
C LEU A 37 -18.58 -4.67 -6.20
N GLY A 38 -18.73 -3.96 -7.31
CA GLY A 38 -19.56 -4.39 -8.44
C GLY A 38 -18.91 -5.54 -9.21
N GLN A 39 -19.70 -6.27 -10.01
CA GLN A 39 -19.15 -7.32 -10.87
C GLN A 39 -18.11 -6.73 -11.85
N PRO A 40 -16.97 -7.40 -12.09
CA PRO A 40 -15.98 -6.90 -13.00
C PRO A 40 -16.51 -6.90 -14.44
N SER A 41 -16.16 -5.86 -15.20
CA SER A 41 -16.33 -5.87 -16.66
C SER A 41 -15.00 -6.21 -17.31
N VAL A 42 -15.02 -7.14 -18.27
CA VAL A 42 -13.85 -7.52 -19.08
C VAL A 42 -14.09 -7.08 -20.51
N SER A 43 -13.24 -6.19 -21.04
CA SER A 43 -13.35 -5.71 -22.43
C SER A 43 -12.84 -6.75 -23.44
N ALA A 44 -13.00 -6.47 -24.74
CA ALA A 44 -12.41 -7.30 -25.80
C ALA A 44 -10.88 -7.35 -25.70
N GLU A 45 -10.26 -6.21 -25.35
CA GLU A 45 -8.83 -6.03 -25.10
C GLU A 45 -8.38 -6.59 -23.73
N GLN A 46 -9.28 -7.25 -23.01
CA GLN A 46 -9.07 -7.81 -21.68
C GLN A 46 -8.77 -6.76 -20.61
N ASP A 47 -9.27 -5.53 -20.78
CA ASP A 47 -9.32 -4.56 -19.70
C ASP A 47 -10.28 -5.06 -18.62
N VAL A 48 -9.78 -5.18 -17.40
CA VAL A 48 -10.58 -5.61 -16.25
C VAL A 48 -10.85 -4.39 -15.39
N ASP A 49 -12.11 -3.94 -15.39
CA ASP A 49 -12.54 -2.84 -14.54
C ASP A 49 -13.47 -3.34 -13.42
N VAL A 50 -13.36 -2.75 -12.23
CA VAL A 50 -14.25 -2.98 -11.10
C VAL A 50 -14.76 -1.66 -10.54
N THR A 51 -16.04 -1.60 -10.15
CA THR A 51 -16.58 -0.45 -9.42
C THR A 51 -16.48 -0.70 -7.92
N VAL A 52 -15.81 0.19 -7.20
CA VAL A 52 -15.76 0.22 -5.74
C VAL A 52 -16.83 1.16 -5.22
N ASN A 53 -17.64 0.71 -4.28
CA ASN A 53 -18.67 1.51 -3.62
C ASN A 53 -18.33 1.66 -2.14
N TYR A 54 -18.29 2.91 -1.68
CA TYR A 54 -18.08 3.31 -0.30
C TYR A 54 -19.37 3.88 0.24
N ARG A 55 -19.95 3.25 1.26
CA ARG A 55 -21.21 3.70 1.87
C ARG A 55 -21.03 3.99 3.34
N ASN A 56 -21.43 5.18 3.77
CA ASN A 56 -21.52 5.51 5.18
C ASN A 56 -22.85 4.99 5.74
N THR A 57 -22.77 3.94 6.55
CA THR A 57 -23.90 3.32 7.25
C THR A 57 -24.14 3.88 8.65
N GLY A 58 -23.24 4.75 9.11
CA GLY A 58 -23.28 5.40 10.41
C GLY A 58 -24.16 6.64 10.46
N LYS A 59 -24.08 7.30 11.62
CA LYS A 59 -24.81 8.54 11.92
C LYS A 59 -23.96 9.80 11.86
N GLN A 60 -22.63 9.65 11.73
CA GLN A 60 -21.68 10.76 11.67
C GLN A 60 -21.01 10.83 10.30
N PRO A 61 -20.57 12.01 9.84
CA PRO A 61 -19.74 12.12 8.65
C PRO A 61 -18.46 11.29 8.78
N LEU A 62 -18.07 10.64 7.68
CA LEU A 62 -16.78 9.95 7.56
C LEU A 62 -15.85 10.75 6.65
N HIS A 63 -14.55 10.70 6.92
CA HIS A 63 -13.54 11.39 6.12
C HIS A 63 -12.63 10.37 5.46
N LEU A 64 -12.85 10.12 4.17
CA LEU A 64 -12.11 9.12 3.40
C LEU A 64 -10.93 9.79 2.72
N TYR A 65 -9.72 9.24 2.84
CA TYR A 65 -8.57 9.80 2.15
C TYR A 65 -8.71 9.67 0.62
N ARG A 66 -8.35 10.73 -0.10
CA ARG A 66 -8.55 10.85 -1.55
C ARG A 66 -7.85 9.76 -2.36
N TRP A 67 -6.72 9.23 -1.90
CA TRP A 67 -5.97 8.17 -2.60
C TRP A 67 -6.60 6.77 -2.49
N TYR A 68 -7.59 6.58 -1.62
CA TYR A 68 -8.47 5.40 -1.63
C TYR A 68 -9.67 5.58 -2.56
N LEU A 69 -9.88 6.79 -3.06
CA LEU A 69 -10.91 7.08 -4.05
C LEU A 69 -10.25 7.03 -5.42
N PRO A 70 -10.68 6.13 -6.32
CA PRO A 70 -10.17 6.09 -7.68
C PRO A 70 -10.38 7.44 -8.38
N GLY A 71 -9.27 8.15 -8.61
CA GLY A 71 -9.20 9.30 -9.52
C GLY A 71 -8.87 8.83 -10.94
N LYS A 72 -8.19 9.67 -11.73
CA LYS A 72 -7.66 9.24 -13.04
C LYS A 72 -6.68 8.06 -12.93
N GLU A 73 -6.02 7.91 -11.78
CA GLU A 73 -5.00 6.89 -11.53
C GLU A 73 -5.14 6.33 -10.10
N VAL A 74 -4.81 5.05 -9.91
CA VAL A 74 -4.70 4.41 -8.60
C VAL A 74 -3.41 4.85 -7.93
N GLN A 75 -3.51 5.35 -6.70
CA GLN A 75 -2.36 5.83 -5.94
C GLN A 75 -1.97 4.93 -4.74
N GLU A 76 -2.77 3.92 -4.44
CA GLU A 76 -2.58 3.04 -3.29
C GLU A 76 -2.96 1.60 -3.63
N ARG A 77 -2.31 0.65 -2.97
CA ARG A 77 -2.69 -0.77 -3.05
C ARG A 77 -3.80 -1.07 -2.05
N PHE A 78 -5.05 -1.05 -2.52
CA PHE A 78 -6.24 -1.37 -1.72
C PHE A 78 -7.09 -2.53 -2.25
N LEU A 79 -6.66 -3.18 -3.35
CA LEU A 79 -7.28 -4.39 -3.87
C LEU A 79 -6.37 -5.60 -3.62
N ALA A 80 -6.96 -6.70 -3.18
CA ALA A 80 -6.34 -8.02 -3.25
C ALA A 80 -6.88 -8.73 -4.48
N VAL A 81 -5.97 -9.08 -5.40
CA VAL A 81 -6.28 -9.69 -6.70
C VAL A 81 -5.60 -11.04 -6.77
N SER A 82 -6.31 -12.05 -7.26
CA SER A 82 -5.75 -13.38 -7.52
C SER A 82 -6.19 -13.91 -8.89
N VAL A 83 -5.33 -14.74 -9.50
CA VAL A 83 -5.60 -15.52 -10.70
C VAL A 83 -5.50 -16.99 -10.30
N ASP A 84 -6.58 -17.76 -10.46
CA ASP A 84 -6.65 -19.17 -10.06
C ASP A 84 -6.20 -19.42 -8.61
N GLY A 85 -6.59 -18.52 -7.71
CA GLY A 85 -6.27 -18.57 -6.28
C GLY A 85 -4.86 -18.10 -5.91
N LYS A 86 -4.01 -17.74 -6.88
CA LYS A 86 -2.66 -17.22 -6.64
C LYS A 86 -2.65 -15.68 -6.66
N PRO A 87 -2.11 -15.00 -5.64
CA PRO A 87 -2.04 -13.54 -5.64
C PRO A 87 -1.35 -12.98 -6.89
N ALA A 88 -1.96 -11.99 -7.52
CA ALA A 88 -1.37 -11.24 -8.61
C ALA A 88 -0.42 -10.17 -8.05
N GLU A 89 0.73 -9.96 -8.69
CA GLU A 89 1.69 -8.92 -8.31
C GLU A 89 1.08 -7.54 -8.54
N TYR A 90 1.15 -6.66 -7.54
CA TYR A 90 0.81 -5.24 -7.71
C TYR A 90 1.95 -4.52 -8.44
N LEU A 91 1.60 -3.73 -9.45
CA LEU A 91 2.53 -3.07 -10.37
C LEU A 91 2.49 -1.54 -10.25
N GLY A 92 1.58 -1.00 -9.45
CA GLY A 92 1.39 0.44 -9.28
C GLY A 92 2.39 1.11 -8.34
N PRO A 93 2.27 2.44 -8.18
CA PRO A 93 3.17 3.22 -7.34
C PRO A 93 2.88 3.06 -5.83
N GLN A 94 3.87 3.37 -4.99
CA GLN A 94 3.74 3.62 -3.54
C GLN A 94 4.35 4.99 -3.22
N TYR A 95 3.65 5.80 -2.43
CA TYR A 95 3.93 7.23 -2.27
C TYR A 95 4.27 7.57 -0.82
N LYS A 96 5.48 8.08 -0.54
CA LYS A 96 5.72 8.79 0.73
C LYS A 96 5.04 10.16 0.71
N ARG A 97 4.11 10.37 1.63
CA ARG A 97 3.35 11.63 1.78
C ARG A 97 3.73 12.36 3.06
N VAL A 98 3.49 13.67 3.09
CA VAL A 98 3.39 14.37 4.38
C VAL A 98 2.29 13.73 5.21
N VAL A 99 2.39 13.82 6.54
CA VAL A 99 1.37 13.27 7.46
C VAL A 99 -0.03 13.72 7.01
N PRO A 100 -0.90 12.80 6.56
CA PRO A 100 -2.19 13.16 6.02
C PRO A 100 -3.09 13.86 7.02
N SER A 101 -3.85 14.85 6.56
CA SER A 101 -4.75 15.66 7.37
C SER A 101 -6.17 15.66 6.80
N LEU A 102 -7.09 16.41 7.41
CA LEU A 102 -8.48 16.50 6.95
C LEU A 102 -8.58 17.08 5.51
N ARG A 103 -7.62 17.92 5.09
CA ARG A 103 -7.59 18.52 3.74
C ARG A 103 -7.43 17.46 2.64
N ASP A 104 -6.85 16.32 2.99
CA ASP A 104 -6.54 15.22 2.09
C ASP A 104 -7.71 14.23 1.95
N THR A 105 -8.87 14.58 2.51
CA THR A 105 -10.04 13.71 2.57
C THR A 105 -11.20 14.21 1.70
N VAL A 106 -12.16 13.32 1.49
CA VAL A 106 -13.51 13.60 1.02
C VAL A 106 -14.47 13.21 2.13
N THR A 107 -15.39 14.12 2.47
CA THR A 107 -16.43 13.86 3.46
C THR A 107 -17.56 13.03 2.85
N LEU A 108 -17.86 11.89 3.47
CA LEU A 108 -19.00 11.04 3.14
C LEU A 108 -20.07 11.19 4.23
N ALA A 109 -21.15 11.90 3.90
CA ALA A 109 -22.25 12.17 4.82
C ALA A 109 -22.97 10.87 5.27
N PRO A 110 -23.66 10.86 6.42
CA PRO A 110 -24.47 9.72 6.86
C PRO A 110 -25.44 9.24 5.77
N GLY A 111 -25.46 7.94 5.49
CA GLY A 111 -26.30 7.32 4.46
C GLY A 111 -25.81 7.52 3.02
N ALA A 112 -24.81 8.38 2.78
CA ALA A 112 -24.30 8.65 1.45
C ALA A 112 -23.44 7.49 0.91
N THR A 113 -23.45 7.36 -0.41
CA THR A 113 -22.60 6.42 -1.16
C THR A 113 -21.75 7.18 -2.15
N LEU A 114 -20.47 6.80 -2.22
CA LEU A 114 -19.53 7.23 -3.24
C LEU A 114 -19.08 6.00 -4.04
N SER A 115 -19.11 6.09 -5.36
CA SER A 115 -18.70 5.00 -6.25
C SER A 115 -17.59 5.45 -7.18
N ALA A 116 -16.68 4.55 -7.51
CA ALA A 116 -15.56 4.86 -8.36
C ALA A 116 -15.04 3.62 -9.09
N LYS A 117 -14.63 3.79 -10.34
CA LYS A 117 -14.19 2.71 -11.23
C LYS A 117 -12.67 2.56 -11.17
N VAL A 118 -12.18 1.33 -11.03
CA VAL A 118 -10.76 0.97 -11.03
C VAL A 118 -10.46 0.02 -12.17
N ARG A 119 -9.50 0.36 -13.00
CA ARG A 119 -8.96 -0.56 -14.01
C ARG A 119 -7.90 -1.46 -13.38
N VAL A 120 -8.33 -2.62 -12.89
CA VAL A 120 -7.48 -3.61 -12.20
C VAL A 120 -6.36 -4.10 -13.12
N SER A 121 -6.65 -4.34 -14.39
CA SER A 121 -5.69 -4.89 -15.37
C SER A 121 -4.48 -3.99 -15.65
N ASP A 122 -4.54 -2.70 -15.29
CA ASP A 122 -3.40 -1.81 -15.49
C ASP A 122 -2.40 -1.89 -14.34
N TYR A 123 -2.84 -2.24 -13.14
CA TYR A 123 -2.06 -2.18 -11.90
C TYR A 123 -1.71 -3.55 -11.29
N TYR A 124 -2.14 -4.66 -11.89
CA TYR A 124 -1.81 -6.01 -11.44
C TYR A 124 -1.27 -6.85 -12.60
N ASP A 125 -0.36 -7.78 -12.32
CA ASP A 125 0.09 -8.75 -13.32
C ASP A 125 -1.04 -9.75 -13.62
N LEU A 126 -1.84 -9.41 -14.63
CA LEU A 126 -2.88 -10.25 -15.21
C LEU A 126 -2.43 -10.83 -16.57
N SER A 127 -1.13 -11.02 -16.79
CA SER A 127 -0.63 -11.53 -18.08
C SER A 127 -1.01 -12.98 -18.36
N LYS A 128 -1.31 -13.74 -17.30
CA LYS A 128 -1.85 -15.09 -17.42
C LYS A 128 -3.36 -15.01 -17.36
N GLY A 129 -4.02 -15.62 -18.35
CA GLY A 129 -5.45 -15.87 -18.27
C GLY A 129 -5.79 -16.85 -17.15
N GLY A 130 -7.04 -16.82 -16.73
CA GLY A 130 -7.55 -17.64 -15.64
C GLY A 130 -8.78 -17.04 -14.99
N GLN A 131 -9.20 -17.64 -13.88
CA GLN A 131 -10.30 -17.14 -13.06
C GLN A 131 -9.78 -16.05 -12.13
N LEU A 132 -10.22 -14.81 -12.35
CA LEU A 132 -9.88 -13.69 -11.49
C LEU A 132 -10.77 -13.68 -10.25
N SER A 133 -10.17 -13.31 -9.12
CA SER A 133 -10.87 -12.88 -7.92
C SER A 133 -10.34 -11.51 -7.47
N VAL A 134 -11.23 -10.58 -7.17
CA VAL A 134 -10.91 -9.23 -6.69
C VAL A 134 -11.69 -8.95 -5.42
N ARG A 135 -11.01 -8.41 -4.41
CA ARG A 135 -11.64 -7.84 -3.21
C ARG A 135 -10.93 -6.55 -2.82
N PHE A 136 -11.65 -5.62 -2.21
CA PHE A 136 -11.06 -4.53 -1.46
C PHE A 136 -10.55 -5.09 -0.12
N GLU A 137 -9.34 -4.67 0.27
CA GLU A 137 -8.75 -5.00 1.56
C GLU A 137 -7.71 -3.94 1.94
N SER A 138 -7.99 -3.15 2.97
CA SER A 138 -7.04 -2.21 3.56
C SER A 138 -7.39 -1.96 5.02
N SER A 139 -6.42 -1.53 5.83
CA SER A 139 -6.69 -1.14 7.21
C SER A 139 -7.55 0.12 7.30
N GLY A 140 -8.44 0.17 8.29
CA GLY A 140 -9.35 1.28 8.52
C GLY A 140 -8.63 2.61 8.68
N ASN A 141 -7.50 2.62 9.39
CA ASN A 141 -6.69 3.83 9.60
C ASN A 141 -6.00 4.35 8.34
N ARG A 142 -5.82 3.51 7.30
CA ARG A 142 -5.31 3.98 6.02
C ARG A 142 -6.41 4.59 5.15
N VAL A 143 -7.63 4.04 5.22
CA VAL A 143 -8.77 4.48 4.39
C VAL A 143 -9.43 5.73 4.97
N LEU A 144 -9.61 5.76 6.29
CA LEU A 144 -10.35 6.80 7.01
C LEU A 144 -9.41 7.67 7.82
N ASN A 145 -9.57 8.98 7.70
CA ASN A 145 -9.03 9.91 8.68
C ASN A 145 -9.88 9.84 9.95
N ARG A 146 -9.30 9.28 11.01
CA ARG A 146 -9.88 9.23 12.36
C ARG A 146 -9.25 10.24 13.31
N GLY A 147 -8.35 11.08 12.79
CA GLY A 147 -7.69 12.14 13.55
C GLY A 147 -8.69 13.26 13.89
N LEU A 148 -8.52 13.84 15.06
CA LEU A 148 -9.20 15.07 15.42
C LEU A 148 -8.59 16.27 14.67
N PRO A 149 -9.37 17.34 14.44
CA PRO A 149 -8.82 18.60 13.95
C PRO A 149 -7.66 19.09 14.83
N ALA A 150 -6.69 19.77 14.22
CA ALA A 150 -5.55 20.35 14.93
C ALA A 150 -6.02 21.19 16.13
N GLY A 151 -5.48 20.91 17.32
CA GLY A 151 -5.80 21.63 18.57
C GLY A 151 -6.84 20.94 19.47
N ILE A 152 -7.52 19.88 19.03
CA ILE A 152 -8.43 19.12 19.88
C ILE A 152 -7.74 17.86 20.39
N ARG A 153 -7.50 17.78 21.71
CA ARG A 153 -7.07 16.54 22.37
C ARG A 153 -8.30 15.66 22.62
N ALA A 154 -8.29 14.43 22.13
CA ALA A 154 -9.26 13.44 22.57
C ALA A 154 -9.11 13.26 24.09
N LYS A 155 -10.22 13.34 24.85
CA LYS A 155 -10.25 12.68 26.16
C LYS A 155 -9.96 11.22 25.89
N GLN A 156 -8.81 10.71 26.38
CA GLN A 156 -8.32 9.33 26.26
C GLN A 156 -9.38 8.36 25.74
N ALA A 157 -9.58 8.35 24.43
CA ALA A 157 -10.41 7.33 23.81
C ALA A 157 -9.53 6.09 23.81
N ALA A 158 -10.10 4.95 24.21
CA ALA A 158 -9.37 3.69 24.13
C ALA A 158 -8.80 3.54 22.72
N PRO A 159 -7.55 3.04 22.56
CA PRO A 159 -6.98 2.80 21.24
C PRO A 159 -7.97 1.96 20.43
N GLN A 160 -8.58 2.55 19.41
CA GLN A 160 -9.46 1.79 18.53
C GLN A 160 -8.57 0.86 17.72
N GLN A 161 -8.82 -0.45 17.82
CA GLN A 161 -8.06 -1.41 17.02
C GLN A 161 -8.23 -1.09 15.54
N ASP A 162 -7.12 -1.14 14.81
CA ASP A 162 -7.10 -0.92 13.38
C ASP A 162 -7.66 -2.13 12.65
N GLU A 163 -8.99 -2.18 12.52
CA GLU A 163 -9.71 -3.23 11.80
C GLU A 163 -9.57 -3.05 10.29
N ALA A 164 -9.38 -4.16 9.57
CA ALA A 164 -9.36 -4.15 8.12
C ALA A 164 -10.77 -3.94 7.54
N ILE A 165 -10.90 -3.00 6.61
CA ILE A 165 -12.07 -2.87 5.75
C ILE A 165 -11.90 -3.87 4.61
N VAL A 166 -12.86 -4.77 4.45
CA VAL A 166 -12.86 -5.82 3.42
C VAL A 166 -14.15 -5.72 2.61
N SER A 167 -14.15 -6.04 1.32
CA SER A 167 -15.41 -6.12 0.55
C SER A 167 -15.86 -7.56 0.33
N ASN A 168 -17.02 -7.73 -0.33
CA ASN A 168 -17.31 -8.95 -1.05
C ASN A 168 -16.20 -9.26 -2.07
N VAL A 169 -16.02 -10.55 -2.37
CA VAL A 169 -15.16 -11.02 -3.47
C VAL A 169 -15.99 -11.03 -4.75
N VAL A 170 -15.43 -10.51 -5.83
CA VAL A 170 -16.01 -10.57 -7.17
C VAL A 170 -15.04 -11.22 -8.13
N GLY A 171 -15.51 -11.78 -9.23
CA GLY A 171 -14.65 -12.53 -10.14
C GLY A 171 -15.13 -12.49 -11.58
N ALA A 172 -14.20 -12.69 -12.51
CA ALA A 172 -14.46 -12.79 -13.93
C ALA A 172 -13.38 -13.68 -14.57
N ALA A 173 -13.71 -14.35 -15.67
CA ALA A 173 -12.70 -15.00 -16.49
C ALA A 173 -11.99 -13.94 -17.34
N SER A 174 -10.67 -14.05 -17.48
CA SER A 174 -9.88 -13.26 -18.43
C SER A 174 -8.93 -14.18 -19.18
N THR A 175 -8.68 -13.88 -20.46
CA THR A 175 -7.65 -14.58 -21.24
C THR A 175 -6.25 -14.02 -20.97
N GLY A 176 -6.15 -12.95 -20.17
CA GLY A 176 -4.92 -12.29 -19.78
C GLY A 176 -4.60 -11.05 -20.63
N LYS A 177 -3.89 -10.09 -20.01
CA LYS A 177 -3.44 -8.83 -20.61
C LYS A 177 -2.03 -8.49 -20.13
N ILE A 178 -1.16 -8.08 -21.04
CA ILE A 178 0.11 -7.46 -20.69
C ILE A 178 -0.09 -5.95 -20.59
N SER A 179 -0.02 -5.40 -19.38
CA SER A 179 -0.15 -3.96 -19.16
C SER A 179 1.16 -3.21 -19.45
N PRO A 180 1.10 -1.90 -19.75
CA PRO A 180 2.30 -1.07 -19.86
C PRO A 180 3.17 -1.09 -18.59
N LEU A 181 2.57 -1.13 -17.40
CA LEU A 181 3.33 -1.24 -16.14
C LEU A 181 4.02 -2.60 -16.00
N LEU A 182 3.39 -3.68 -16.48
CA LEU A 182 4.03 -5.00 -16.49
C LEU A 182 5.24 -5.05 -17.43
N LEU A 183 5.13 -4.44 -18.61
CA LEU A 183 6.27 -4.33 -19.53
C LEU A 183 7.43 -3.57 -18.88
N ARG A 184 7.15 -2.43 -18.23
CA ARG A 184 8.17 -1.65 -17.51
C ARG A 184 8.79 -2.46 -16.37
N SER A 185 7.98 -3.18 -15.57
CA SER A 185 8.47 -4.07 -14.52
C SER A 185 9.38 -5.17 -15.04
N ARG A 186 9.00 -5.85 -16.14
CA ARG A 186 9.83 -6.88 -16.77
C ARG A 186 11.16 -6.32 -17.26
N SER A 187 11.14 -5.18 -17.94
CA SER A 187 12.36 -4.50 -18.40
C SER A 187 13.27 -4.08 -17.26
N ALA A 188 12.71 -3.52 -16.17
CA ALA A 188 13.48 -3.14 -14.98
C ALA A 188 14.09 -4.36 -14.27
N LYS A 189 13.33 -5.45 -14.12
CA LYS A 189 13.82 -6.72 -13.55
C LYS A 189 14.96 -7.31 -14.40
N GLN A 190 14.84 -7.28 -15.72
CA GLN A 190 15.91 -7.73 -16.63
C GLN A 190 17.16 -6.85 -16.52
N ALA A 191 17.00 -5.53 -16.53
CA ALA A 191 18.10 -4.59 -16.34
C ALA A 191 18.81 -4.83 -14.99
N TRP A 192 18.05 -5.05 -13.92
CA TRP A 192 18.59 -5.43 -12.61
C TRP A 192 19.33 -6.77 -12.64
N GLN A 193 18.83 -7.81 -13.32
CA GLN A 193 19.54 -9.10 -13.40
C GLN A 193 20.90 -9.00 -14.09
N VAL A 194 21.02 -8.09 -15.07
CA VAL A 194 22.29 -7.81 -15.75
C VAL A 194 23.18 -6.94 -14.88
N GLN A 195 22.65 -5.85 -14.32
CA GLN A 195 23.40 -4.87 -13.53
C GLN A 195 23.83 -5.41 -12.16
N SER A 196 23.05 -6.28 -11.51
CA SER A 196 23.43 -6.89 -10.22
C SER A 196 24.71 -7.73 -10.28
N ARG A 197 25.18 -8.10 -11.48
CA ARG A 197 26.44 -8.81 -11.72
C ARG A 197 27.65 -7.88 -11.88
N SER A 198 27.42 -6.58 -11.96
CA SER A 198 28.45 -5.55 -12.14
C SER A 198 28.27 -4.48 -11.07
N ALA A 199 29.33 -4.11 -10.35
CA ALA A 199 29.27 -3.01 -9.38
C ALA A 199 29.21 -1.65 -10.09
N VAL A 200 28.06 -1.33 -10.69
CA VAL A 200 27.80 -0.04 -11.34
C VAL A 200 27.16 0.88 -10.31
N SER A 201 27.98 1.50 -9.47
CA SER A 201 27.53 2.57 -8.57
C SER A 201 27.31 3.85 -9.38
N GLY A 202 26.19 4.54 -9.18
CA GLY A 202 26.00 5.86 -9.75
C GLY A 202 24.60 6.41 -9.59
N ILE A 203 24.49 7.73 -9.60
CA ILE A 203 23.22 8.45 -9.66
C ILE A 203 23.01 8.89 -11.10
N SER A 204 21.84 8.59 -11.66
CA SER A 204 21.37 9.15 -12.92
C SER A 204 20.10 9.97 -12.71
N TYR A 205 19.81 10.89 -13.61
CA TYR A 205 18.69 11.83 -13.47
C TYR A 205 17.70 11.71 -14.64
N ALA A 206 16.43 11.97 -14.36
CA ALA A 206 15.36 12.10 -15.36
C ALA A 206 14.32 13.15 -14.93
N GLY A 207 13.28 13.37 -15.75
CA GLY A 207 12.23 14.32 -15.42
C GLY A 207 12.72 15.77 -15.34
N ASN A 208 13.74 16.14 -16.13
CA ASN A 208 14.31 17.49 -16.21
C ASN A 208 14.81 18.03 -14.85
N CYS A 209 15.51 17.21 -14.05
CA CYS A 209 16.18 17.68 -12.85
C CYS A 209 17.12 18.86 -13.13
N SER A 210 16.81 20.03 -12.58
CA SER A 210 17.69 21.20 -12.60
C SER A 210 19.00 20.93 -11.86
N VAL A 211 20.03 21.75 -12.10
CA VAL A 211 21.32 21.63 -11.40
C VAL A 211 21.16 21.70 -9.87
N SER A 212 20.25 22.55 -9.35
CA SER A 212 20.02 22.62 -7.91
C SER A 212 19.32 21.37 -7.36
N GLN A 213 18.38 20.79 -8.11
CA GLN A 213 17.73 19.53 -7.75
C GLN A 213 18.73 18.38 -7.76
N GLN A 214 19.63 18.32 -8.75
CA GLN A 214 20.71 17.34 -8.77
C GLN A 214 21.63 17.47 -7.56
N SER A 215 22.04 18.69 -7.19
CA SER A 215 22.85 18.93 -5.98
C SER A 215 22.12 18.49 -4.71
N GLN A 216 20.88 18.94 -4.51
CA GLN A 216 20.09 18.63 -3.31
C GLN A 216 19.81 17.14 -3.15
N SER A 217 19.48 16.46 -4.26
CA SER A 217 19.20 15.03 -4.24
C SER A 217 20.48 14.20 -4.04
N LYS A 218 21.62 14.64 -4.59
CA LYS A 218 22.93 14.06 -4.30
C LYS A 218 23.29 14.18 -2.81
N ASP A 219 23.06 15.34 -2.20
CA ASP A 219 23.27 15.52 -0.75
C ASP A 219 22.35 14.60 0.07
N GLY A 220 21.12 14.40 -0.39
CA GLY A 220 20.19 13.40 0.14
C GLY A 220 20.75 11.98 0.06
N VAL A 221 21.30 11.56 -1.08
CA VAL A 221 21.90 10.22 -1.25
C VAL A 221 23.09 10.03 -0.31
N VAL A 222 23.95 11.05 -0.16
CA VAL A 222 25.07 11.00 0.81
C VAL A 222 24.56 10.87 2.24
N ALA A 223 23.50 11.58 2.61
CA ALA A 223 22.86 11.45 3.91
C ALA A 223 22.26 10.06 4.14
N ALA A 224 21.55 9.52 3.15
CA ALA A 224 20.97 8.18 3.19
C ALA A 224 22.05 7.10 3.34
N GLY A 225 23.17 7.23 2.63
CA GLY A 225 24.34 6.36 2.76
C GLY A 225 24.86 6.32 4.20
N ALA A 226 25.11 7.50 4.79
CA ALA A 226 25.56 7.58 6.18
C ALA A 226 24.56 6.99 7.18
N MET A 227 23.25 7.20 6.99
CA MET A 227 22.21 6.60 7.82
C MET A 227 22.19 5.07 7.68
N ALA A 228 22.27 4.55 6.45
CA ALA A 228 22.28 3.12 6.19
C ALA A 228 23.54 2.43 6.76
N ASP A 229 24.69 3.09 6.69
CA ASP A 229 25.96 2.61 7.27
C ASP A 229 25.88 2.47 8.78
N GLU A 230 25.47 3.54 9.46
CA GLU A 230 25.31 3.56 10.91
C GLU A 230 24.27 2.52 11.36
N THR A 231 23.15 2.44 10.64
CA THR A 231 22.07 1.53 10.99
C THR A 231 22.46 0.06 10.77
N ALA A 232 23.18 -0.24 9.68
CA ALA A 232 23.71 -1.58 9.43
C ALA A 232 24.76 -1.99 10.47
N ALA A 233 25.59 -1.04 10.93
CA ALA A 233 26.53 -1.26 12.03
C ALA A 233 25.80 -1.55 13.35
N TYR A 234 24.79 -0.75 13.70
CA TYR A 234 23.93 -0.96 14.86
C TYR A 234 23.31 -2.37 14.85
N LEU A 235 22.70 -2.78 13.72
CA LEU A 235 22.05 -4.10 13.58
C LEU A 235 23.04 -5.27 13.50
N SER A 236 24.32 -4.99 13.26
CA SER A 236 25.40 -5.99 13.29
C SER A 236 26.06 -6.14 14.65
N GLY A 237 25.83 -5.20 15.56
CA GLY A 237 26.31 -5.24 16.94
C GLY A 237 25.53 -6.18 17.85
N ALA A 238 25.66 -5.95 19.16
CA ALA A 238 24.96 -6.72 20.18
C ALA A 238 23.45 -6.51 20.08
N GLN A 239 22.71 -7.60 19.91
CA GLN A 239 21.27 -7.55 19.79
C GLN A 239 20.63 -7.21 21.12
N SER A 240 19.75 -6.22 21.13
CA SER A 240 19.06 -5.82 22.34
C SER A 240 17.72 -5.18 22.04
N ALA A 241 16.83 -5.18 23.03
CA ALA A 241 15.60 -4.39 23.01
C ALA A 241 15.90 -2.93 23.37
N SER A 242 16.82 -2.28 22.64
CA SER A 242 17.19 -0.88 22.90
C SER A 242 15.98 0.05 22.69
N PRO A 243 15.99 1.27 23.28
CA PRO A 243 14.98 2.27 23.00
C PRO A 243 14.80 2.54 21.50
N ARG A 244 15.89 2.66 20.73
CA ARG A 244 15.83 2.85 19.27
C ARG A 244 15.08 1.71 18.58
N TYR A 245 15.43 0.45 18.88
CA TYR A 245 14.79 -0.71 18.26
C TYR A 245 13.31 -0.82 18.66
N VAL A 246 13.01 -0.70 19.95
CA VAL A 246 11.64 -0.88 20.46
C VAL A 246 10.71 0.22 19.97
N THR A 247 11.21 1.46 19.83
CA THR A 247 10.41 2.59 19.30
C THR A 247 9.90 2.31 17.89
N TRP A 248 10.74 1.74 17.02
CA TRP A 248 10.45 1.64 15.59
C TRP A 248 10.11 0.23 15.11
N PHE A 249 10.50 -0.82 15.82
CA PHE A 249 10.18 -2.21 15.46
C PHE A 249 9.48 -2.99 16.57
N GLY A 250 9.27 -2.38 17.74
CA GLY A 250 8.45 -2.94 18.80
C GLY A 250 9.17 -4.02 19.59
N LYS A 251 8.40 -4.96 20.14
CA LYS A 251 8.93 -6.03 21.00
C LYS A 251 10.01 -6.82 20.26
N TYR A 252 11.19 -6.90 20.87
CA TYR A 252 12.32 -7.66 20.34
C TYR A 252 11.97 -9.13 20.11
N SER A 253 12.39 -9.63 18.96
CA SER A 253 12.58 -11.05 18.70
C SER A 253 13.80 -11.21 17.79
N GLN A 254 14.49 -12.34 17.91
CA GLN A 254 15.64 -12.65 17.07
C GLN A 254 15.29 -12.65 15.57
N ALA A 255 14.10 -13.14 15.22
CA ALA A 255 13.60 -13.15 13.85
C ALA A 255 13.40 -11.71 13.32
N ASN A 256 12.72 -10.87 14.09
CA ASN A 256 12.44 -9.48 13.73
C ASN A 256 13.73 -8.66 13.58
N TRP A 257 14.71 -8.88 14.47
CA TRP A 257 16.03 -8.25 14.37
C TRP A 257 16.74 -8.64 13.08
N ASN A 258 16.75 -9.94 12.75
CA ASN A 258 17.38 -10.45 11.53
C ASN A 258 16.67 -9.94 10.26
N THR A 259 15.36 -9.77 10.28
CA THR A 259 14.60 -9.13 9.20
C THR A 259 15.07 -7.68 9.00
N ALA A 260 15.06 -6.85 10.06
CA ALA A 260 15.58 -5.48 9.98
C ALA A 260 17.02 -5.45 9.46
N LYS A 261 17.89 -6.30 10.00
CA LYS A 261 19.30 -6.41 9.57
C LYS A 261 19.40 -6.71 8.08
N SER A 262 18.64 -7.69 7.59
CA SER A 262 18.64 -8.05 6.17
C SER A 262 18.13 -6.89 5.29
N HIS A 263 17.17 -6.09 5.75
CA HIS A 263 16.68 -4.94 5.01
C HIS A 263 17.79 -3.88 4.88
N TYR A 264 18.45 -3.51 5.98
CA TYR A 264 19.51 -2.48 5.92
C TYR A 264 20.77 -2.91 5.20
N VAL A 265 21.13 -4.20 5.23
CA VAL A 265 22.22 -4.72 4.37
C VAL A 265 21.91 -4.44 2.89
N LYS A 266 20.66 -4.64 2.46
CA LYS A 266 20.26 -4.41 1.07
C LYS A 266 20.04 -2.94 0.73
N ILE A 267 19.54 -2.12 1.67
CA ILE A 267 19.43 -0.67 1.50
C ILE A 267 20.84 -0.07 1.32
N LYS A 268 21.78 -0.46 2.19
CA LYS A 268 23.19 -0.07 2.07
C LYS A 268 23.79 -0.52 0.75
N ASP A 269 23.64 -1.79 0.38
CA ASP A 269 24.12 -2.30 -0.91
C ASP A 269 23.54 -1.53 -2.10
N ALA A 270 22.27 -1.12 -2.03
CA ALA A 270 21.65 -0.29 -3.07
C ALA A 270 22.31 1.10 -3.20
N LEU A 271 22.57 1.75 -2.06
CA LEU A 271 23.23 3.06 -2.03
C LEU A 271 24.70 2.99 -2.48
N ASP A 272 25.39 1.91 -2.15
CA ASP A 272 26.82 1.74 -2.45
C ASP A 272 27.09 1.30 -3.89
N THR A 273 26.27 0.39 -4.44
CA THR A 273 26.67 -0.39 -5.63
C THR A 273 25.66 -0.43 -6.76
N LYS A 274 24.46 0.14 -6.59
CA LYS A 274 23.39 0.06 -7.60
C LYS A 274 23.20 1.39 -8.33
N PRO A 275 22.70 1.36 -9.58
CA PRO A 275 22.42 2.56 -10.34
C PRO A 275 21.06 3.15 -9.91
N ILE A 276 21.11 4.11 -8.99
CA ILE A 276 19.92 4.82 -8.53
C ILE A 276 19.55 5.88 -9.57
N LYS A 277 18.29 5.90 -9.98
CA LYS A 277 17.76 6.92 -10.89
C LYS A 277 16.80 7.83 -10.14
N LEU A 278 17.08 9.13 -10.16
CA LEU A 278 16.25 10.15 -9.51
C LEU A 278 15.51 10.95 -10.57
N ASP A 279 14.18 10.91 -10.53
CA ASP A 279 13.31 11.59 -11.48
C ASP A 279 12.64 12.81 -10.83
N CYS A 280 12.77 13.99 -11.45
CA CYS A 280 12.26 15.25 -10.88
C CYS A 280 10.95 15.73 -11.52
N SER A 281 10.23 14.86 -12.24
CA SER A 281 8.99 15.23 -12.94
C SER A 281 7.79 15.45 -12.01
N CYS A 282 7.83 14.94 -10.79
CA CYS A 282 6.73 15.08 -9.84
C CYS A 282 6.71 16.47 -9.20
N THR A 283 5.56 17.12 -9.26
CA THR A 283 5.35 18.48 -8.74
C THR A 283 4.36 18.55 -7.57
N ASP A 284 3.82 17.41 -7.14
CA ASP A 284 2.88 17.34 -6.02
C ASP A 284 3.52 17.91 -4.74
N SER A 285 2.91 18.96 -4.19
CA SER A 285 3.48 19.70 -3.08
C SER A 285 3.49 18.89 -1.78
N ASP A 286 2.54 17.99 -1.56
CA ASP A 286 2.34 17.28 -0.29
C ASP A 286 2.86 15.83 -0.33
N THR A 287 3.57 15.49 -1.39
CA THR A 287 4.25 14.21 -1.59
C THR A 287 5.76 14.41 -1.51
N PHE A 288 6.47 13.53 -0.81
CA PHE A 288 7.93 13.51 -0.76
C PHE A 288 8.48 12.83 -2.00
N ALA A 289 8.11 11.57 -2.19
CA ALA A 289 8.55 10.78 -3.32
C ALA A 289 7.57 9.62 -3.57
N TYR A 290 7.83 8.87 -4.63
CA TYR A 290 7.20 7.58 -4.85
C TYR A 290 8.10 6.67 -5.67
N VAL A 291 7.84 5.37 -5.61
CA VAL A 291 8.45 4.35 -6.45
C VAL A 291 7.41 3.41 -7.03
N TYR A 292 7.80 2.67 -8.08
CA TYR A 292 7.12 1.45 -8.48
C TYR A 292 7.93 0.26 -7.89
N PRO A 293 7.43 -0.46 -6.88
CA PRO A 293 8.20 -1.49 -6.14
C PRO A 293 8.84 -2.59 -7.00
N SER A 294 8.22 -2.89 -8.15
CA SER A 294 8.65 -3.90 -9.10
C SER A 294 9.54 -3.35 -10.23
N GLN A 295 9.95 -2.07 -10.15
CA GLN A 295 10.79 -1.35 -11.11
C GLN A 295 12.03 -0.70 -10.44
N PRO A 296 12.94 -1.49 -9.82
CA PRO A 296 14.15 -0.94 -9.20
C PRO A 296 15.11 -0.30 -10.21
N TYR A 297 15.85 0.78 -9.92
CA TYR A 297 15.87 1.62 -8.71
C TYR A 297 15.51 3.09 -9.05
N THR A 298 14.36 3.30 -9.69
CA THR A 298 13.90 4.66 -10.03
C THR A 298 13.04 5.24 -8.91
N ILE A 299 13.45 6.38 -8.37
CA ILE A 299 12.74 7.14 -7.33
C ILE A 299 12.26 8.47 -7.93
N TYR A 300 10.97 8.75 -7.81
CA TYR A 300 10.35 9.97 -8.31
C TYR A 300 10.23 10.97 -7.17
N LEU A 301 10.96 12.09 -7.26
CA LEU A 301 11.05 13.10 -6.21
C LEU A 301 10.01 14.20 -6.43
N CYS A 302 9.22 14.48 -5.41
CA CYS A 302 8.08 15.41 -5.45
C CYS A 302 8.35 16.68 -4.64
N GLY A 303 7.34 17.55 -4.53
CA GLY A 303 7.47 18.88 -3.96
C GLY A 303 7.94 18.91 -2.49
N ALA A 304 7.48 17.99 -1.64
CA ALA A 304 7.85 17.98 -0.23
C ALA A 304 9.33 17.60 -0.01
N PHE A 305 9.89 16.72 -0.84
CA PHE A 305 11.32 16.35 -0.77
C PHE A 305 12.23 17.55 -0.93
N TRP A 306 11.91 18.47 -1.84
CA TRP A 306 12.75 19.66 -2.05
C TRP A 306 12.79 20.59 -0.83
N ARG A 307 11.70 20.68 -0.07
CA ARG A 307 11.59 21.50 1.14
C ARG A 307 12.11 20.81 2.40
N ALA A 308 12.25 19.49 2.38
CA ALA A 308 12.76 18.69 3.49
C ALA A 308 14.21 19.07 3.83
N PRO A 309 14.65 18.97 5.10
CA PRO A 309 16.05 19.10 5.44
C PRO A 309 16.86 17.93 4.85
N THR A 310 18.17 18.09 4.68
CA THR A 310 19.01 17.00 4.15
C THR A 310 19.07 15.79 5.10
N LYS A 311 19.06 16.05 6.42
CA LYS A 311 19.09 15.07 7.53
C LYS A 311 18.11 15.51 8.62
N GLY A 312 17.83 14.62 9.58
CA GLY A 312 16.85 14.85 10.64
C GLY A 312 15.55 14.13 10.33
N THR A 313 14.45 14.52 10.99
CA THR A 313 13.12 13.92 10.77
C THR A 313 12.52 14.28 9.41
N ASP A 314 11.96 13.29 8.71
CA ASP A 314 11.33 13.43 7.38
C ASP A 314 12.25 14.17 6.39
N SER A 315 13.49 13.73 6.34
CA SER A 315 14.59 14.35 5.61
C SER A 315 14.73 13.81 4.19
N LYS A 316 15.54 14.48 3.36
CA LYS A 316 15.93 13.95 2.04
C LYS A 316 16.62 12.59 2.17
N GLY A 317 17.53 12.44 3.15
CA GLY A 317 18.19 11.16 3.44
C GLY A 317 17.22 10.08 3.88
N GLY A 318 16.33 10.39 4.83
CA GLY A 318 15.29 9.47 5.31
C GLY A 318 14.29 9.07 4.22
N THR A 319 13.84 10.03 3.41
CA THR A 319 12.98 9.76 2.24
C THR A 319 13.64 8.76 1.29
N LEU A 320 14.94 8.87 1.02
CA LEU A 320 15.60 7.90 0.13
C LEU A 320 15.71 6.51 0.78
N VAL A 321 15.93 6.42 2.10
CA VAL A 321 15.88 5.15 2.84
C VAL A 321 14.47 4.53 2.76
N HIS A 322 13.42 5.35 2.94
CA HIS A 322 12.02 4.96 2.80
C HIS A 322 11.75 4.36 1.42
N GLU A 323 12.02 5.12 0.36
CA GLU A 323 11.71 4.72 -1.02
C GLU A 323 12.52 3.50 -1.46
N LEU A 324 13.78 3.37 -1.02
CA LEU A 324 14.57 2.17 -1.29
C LEU A 324 13.97 0.93 -0.62
N SER A 325 13.40 1.06 0.58
CA SER A 325 12.82 -0.09 1.29
C SER A 325 11.63 -0.72 0.54
N HIS A 326 10.89 0.07 -0.26
CA HIS A 326 9.76 -0.41 -1.05
C HIS A 326 10.14 -1.37 -2.17
N PHE A 327 11.34 -1.26 -2.75
CA PHE A 327 11.72 -2.12 -3.85
C PHE A 327 11.69 -3.59 -3.43
N THR A 328 11.00 -4.42 -4.21
CA THR A 328 10.81 -5.85 -3.93
C THR A 328 12.12 -6.64 -3.84
N VAL A 329 13.17 -6.18 -4.53
CA VAL A 329 14.52 -6.75 -4.45
C VAL A 329 15.26 -6.38 -3.15
N ILE A 330 14.80 -5.34 -2.43
CA ILE A 330 15.33 -4.88 -1.14
C ILE A 330 14.51 -5.50 0.00
N ALA A 331 13.40 -4.87 0.38
CA ALA A 331 12.58 -5.29 1.52
C ALA A 331 11.08 -5.45 1.16
N GLY A 332 10.61 -4.78 0.11
CA GLY A 332 9.20 -4.85 -0.30
C GLY A 332 8.24 -4.28 0.75
N THR A 333 8.70 -3.32 1.54
CA THR A 333 7.88 -2.65 2.55
C THR A 333 6.64 -1.99 1.92
N GLN A 334 5.64 -1.76 2.75
CA GLN A 334 4.40 -1.08 2.38
C GLN A 334 4.28 0.24 3.15
N ASP A 335 3.36 1.10 2.73
CA ASP A 335 2.95 2.29 3.49
C ASP A 335 1.75 1.98 4.40
N ASN A 336 1.97 1.21 5.46
CA ASN A 336 0.91 0.83 6.39
C ASN A 336 0.40 2.03 7.21
N VAL A 337 1.31 2.94 7.59
CA VAL A 337 1.01 4.19 8.31
C VAL A 337 2.04 5.25 7.94
N TYR A 338 1.64 6.53 8.02
CA TYR A 338 2.52 7.68 7.82
C TYR A 338 2.78 8.44 9.13
N GLY A 339 3.99 8.96 9.30
CA GLY A 339 4.38 9.81 10.43
C GLY A 339 4.91 9.04 11.64
N GLN A 340 5.78 9.69 12.43
CA GLN A 340 6.41 9.08 13.61
C GLN A 340 5.40 8.49 14.61
N SER A 341 4.31 9.20 14.93
CA SER A 341 3.30 8.71 15.88
C SER A 341 2.64 7.43 15.38
N GLY A 342 2.26 7.39 14.10
CA GLY A 342 1.66 6.20 13.49
C GLY A 342 2.63 5.02 13.47
N ALA A 343 3.89 5.27 13.09
CA ALA A 343 4.95 4.26 13.07
C ALA A 343 5.24 3.67 14.47
N GLN A 344 5.28 4.50 15.51
CA GLN A 344 5.45 4.07 16.91
C GLN A 344 4.28 3.23 17.40
N ASP A 345 3.05 3.64 17.09
CA ASP A 345 1.86 2.88 17.50
C ASP A 345 1.73 1.56 16.72
N LEU A 346 2.18 1.53 15.46
CA LEU A 346 2.31 0.31 14.68
C LEU A 346 3.35 -0.64 15.28
N ALA A 347 4.50 -0.12 15.72
CA ALA A 347 5.53 -0.91 16.41
C ALA A 347 5.01 -1.54 17.71
N LYS A 348 4.22 -0.80 18.50
CA LYS A 348 3.60 -1.32 19.73
C LYS A 348 2.54 -2.38 19.45
N SER A 349 1.68 -2.16 18.46
CA SER A 349 0.51 -3.01 18.19
C SER A 349 0.82 -4.21 17.29
N SER A 350 1.75 -4.07 16.36
CA SER A 350 2.12 -5.11 15.38
C SER A 350 3.57 -4.96 14.90
N PRO A 351 4.56 -5.49 15.65
CA PRO A 351 5.96 -5.50 15.25
C PRO A 351 6.22 -6.01 13.83
N ALA A 352 5.46 -7.01 13.37
CA ALA A 352 5.57 -7.55 12.02
C ALA A 352 5.12 -6.55 10.94
N LYS A 353 4.05 -5.76 11.19
CA LYS A 353 3.65 -4.69 10.27
C LYS A 353 4.63 -3.53 10.32
N ALA A 354 5.20 -3.19 11.48
CA ALA A 354 6.24 -2.17 11.60
C ALA A 354 7.49 -2.51 10.78
N LEU A 355 7.94 -3.78 10.81
CA LEU A 355 9.00 -4.28 9.92
C LEU A 355 8.61 -4.34 8.43
N ASN A 356 7.33 -4.20 8.11
CA ASN A 356 6.84 -4.09 6.75
C ASN A 356 6.38 -2.67 6.42
N ASN A 357 6.75 -1.66 7.22
CA ASN A 357 6.38 -0.26 7.02
C ASN A 357 7.62 0.56 6.64
N ALA A 358 7.55 1.31 5.53
CA ALA A 358 8.69 2.09 5.05
C ALA A 358 9.07 3.22 6.02
N ASP A 359 8.09 3.96 6.57
CA ASP A 359 8.32 5.01 7.57
C ASP A 359 9.01 4.49 8.85
N ASN A 360 8.74 3.24 9.27
CA ASN A 360 9.44 2.65 10.41
C ASN A 360 10.94 2.45 10.13
N HIS A 361 11.32 2.17 8.87
CA HIS A 361 12.73 2.10 8.46
C HIS A 361 13.33 3.50 8.34
N GLU A 362 12.60 4.45 7.79
CA GLU A 362 13.06 5.84 7.74
C GLU A 362 13.39 6.36 9.14
N TYR A 363 12.45 6.32 10.07
CA TYR A 363 12.65 6.89 11.40
C TYR A 363 13.68 6.12 12.24
N PHE A 364 13.81 4.80 12.03
CA PHE A 364 14.89 4.04 12.65
C PHE A 364 16.27 4.47 12.13
N ALA A 365 16.38 4.82 10.85
CA ALA A 365 17.64 5.26 10.22
C ALA A 365 17.95 6.74 10.50
N GLU A 366 16.94 7.61 10.51
CA GLU A 366 17.07 9.02 10.85
C GLU A 366 17.46 9.23 12.31
N ASN A 367 16.98 8.36 13.19
CA ASN A 367 17.23 8.36 14.64
C ASN A 367 17.18 9.78 15.24
N THR A 368 16.10 10.51 14.95
CA THR A 368 15.91 11.92 15.34
C THR A 368 14.59 12.10 16.10
N PRO A 369 14.62 12.44 17.41
CA PRO A 369 15.82 12.60 18.25
C PRO A 369 16.56 11.28 18.49
N PHE A 370 17.86 11.38 18.76
CA PHE A 370 18.73 10.22 18.97
C PHE A 370 18.26 9.33 20.12
N GLN A 371 18.21 8.03 19.84
CA GLN A 371 18.03 6.97 20.83
C GLN A 371 19.18 5.95 20.71
N PRO A 372 19.69 5.43 21.84
CA PRO A 372 20.77 4.47 21.85
C PRO A 372 20.37 3.06 21.39
#